data_AF-A0A7C7CWX1-F1
#
_entry.id   AF-A0A7C7CWX1-F1
#
_cell.length_a   1.000
_cell.length_b   1.000
_cell.length_c   1.000
_cell.angle_alpha   90.00
_cell.angle_beta   90.00
_cell.angle_gamma   90.00
#
_symmetry.space_group_name_H-M   'P 1'
#
loop_
_entity.id
_entity.type
_entity.pdbx_description
1 polymer ?
#
loop_
_entity_poly.entity_id
_entity_poly.type
_entity_poly.pdbx_seq_one_letter_code
_entity_poly.pdbx_strand_id
1 'polypeptide(L)'
;MSNIPIVDIDERLRLIGTAHISRESAEVVKQQISEWQPDVVAIELDSNRLAHLQNPEKFDDEALTKVMKEGRTSLLLFQSLL
;
A
#
# COMPACT_ATOMS: atom_id res chain seq x y z
N MET A 1 8.32 -7.34 19.36
CA MET A 1 8.99 -7.32 18.05
C MET A 1 8.17 -8.21 17.16
N SER A 2 7.50 -7.65 16.16
CA SER A 2 6.62 -8.43 15.30
C SER A 2 7.50 -9.31 14.43
N ASN A 3 7.35 -10.62 14.52
CA ASN A 3 8.14 -11.54 13.71
C ASN A 3 7.52 -11.57 12.31
N ILE A 4 8.06 -10.75 11.40
CA ILE A 4 7.63 -10.69 10.00
C ILE A 4 8.16 -11.94 9.29
N PRO A 5 7.28 -12.82 8.77
CA PRO A 5 7.72 -14.07 8.18
C PRO A 5 8.42 -13.80 6.84
N ILE A 6 9.64 -14.31 6.72
CA ILE A 6 10.43 -14.32 5.50
C ILE A 6 10.65 -15.79 5.14
N VAL A 7 10.23 -16.17 3.93
CA VAL A 7 10.32 -17.56 3.44
C VAL A 7 11.04 -17.56 2.10
N ASP A 8 12.17 -18.25 2.05
CA ASP A 8 12.87 -18.53 0.80
C ASP A 8 12.33 -19.83 0.20
N ILE A 9 11.75 -19.76 -1.00
CA ILE A 9 11.26 -20.91 -1.74
C ILE A 9 12.41 -21.59 -2.48
N ASP A 10 13.25 -20.77 -3.11
CA ASP A 10 14.52 -21.15 -3.74
C ASP A 10 15.46 -19.93 -3.81
N GLU A 11 16.59 -20.05 -4.52
CA GLU A 11 17.57 -18.97 -4.67
C GLU A 11 17.05 -17.73 -5.42
N ARG A 12 15.92 -17.84 -6.12
CA ARG A 12 15.32 -16.81 -6.99
C ARG A 12 14.00 -16.27 -6.47
N LEU A 13 13.38 -16.90 -5.48
CA LEU A 13 12.07 -16.51 -4.97
C LEU A 13 12.04 -16.45 -3.44
N ARG A 14 11.86 -15.22 -2.93
CA ARG A 14 11.62 -14.89 -1.52
C ARG A 14 10.21 -14.32 -1.34
N LEU A 15 9.50 -14.83 -0.33
CA LEU A 15 8.20 -14.32 0.11
C LEU A 15 8.36 -13.59 1.45
N ILE A 16 7.77 -12.40 1.55
CA ILE A 16 7.77 -11.60 2.77
C ILE A 16 6.32 -11.34 3.16
N GLY A 17 5.88 -11.89 4.30
CA GLY A 17 4.54 -11.63 4.80
C GLY A 17 4.43 -10.24 5.41
N THR A 18 3.45 -9.45 4.97
CA THR A 18 3.22 -8.10 5.51
C THR A 18 1.93 -8.07 6.32
N ALA A 19 1.89 -7.21 7.35
CA ALA A 19 0.65 -6.88 8.03
C ALA A 19 0.00 -5.65 7.38
N HIS A 20 -1.33 -5.62 7.34
CA HIS A 20 -2.11 -4.53 6.72
C HIS A 20 -1.64 -3.16 7.21
N ILE A 21 -1.22 -2.30 6.26
CA ILE A 21 -0.75 -0.92 6.46
C ILE A 21 0.35 -0.75 7.54
N SER A 22 1.07 -1.82 7.87
CA SER A 22 2.09 -1.80 8.91
C SER A 22 3.36 -1.12 8.41
N ARG A 23 3.74 -0.02 9.08
CA ARG A 23 5.01 0.65 8.84
C ARG A 23 6.19 -0.26 9.15
N GLU A 24 6.09 -1.08 10.19
CA GLU A 24 7.12 -2.06 10.55
C GLU A 24 7.35 -3.07 9.40
N SER A 25 6.27 -3.57 8.80
CA SER A 25 6.37 -4.44 7.61
C SER A 25 7.03 -3.74 6.42
N ALA A 26 6.69 -2.48 6.17
CA ALA A 26 7.28 -1.71 5.08
C ALA A 26 8.79 -1.50 5.26
N GLU A 27 9.26 -1.22 6.48
CA GLU A 27 10.69 -1.06 6.74
C GLU A 27 11.47 -2.38 6.59
N VAL A 28 10.90 -3.51 7.03
CA VAL A 28 11.52 -4.83 6.79
C VAL A 28 11.59 -5.14 5.30
N VAL A 29 10.54 -4.86 4.52
CA VAL A 29 10.58 -5.06 3.06
C VAL A 29 11.69 -4.22 2.42
N LYS A 30 11.85 -2.95 2.80
CA LYS A 30 12.92 -2.09 2.30
C LYS A 30 14.30 -2.67 2.61
N GLN A 31 14.51 -3.13 3.84
CA GLN A 31 15.75 -3.78 4.25
C GLN A 31 16.03 -5.02 3.40
N GLN A 32 15.04 -5.88 3.21
CA GLN A 32 15.18 -7.11 2.42
C GLN A 32 15.50 -6.83 0.95
N ILE A 33 14.88 -5.81 0.33
CA ILE A 33 15.21 -5.39 -1.04
C ILE A 33 16.67 -4.91 -1.12
N SER A 34 17.14 -4.12 -0.14
CA SER A 34 18.51 -3.61 -0.12
C SER A 34 19.55 -4.71 0.06
N GLU A 35 19.25 -5.73 0.86
CA GLU A 35 20.17 -6.83 1.16
C GLU A 35 20.17 -7.92 0.07
N TRP A 36 18.98 -8.31 -0.39
CA TRP A 36 18.81 -9.41 -1.35
C TRP A 36 18.99 -8.97 -2.81
N GLN A 37 18.77 -7.69 -3.11
CA GLN A 37 18.90 -7.08 -4.44
C GLN A 37 18.19 -7.88 -5.56
N PRO A 38 16.87 -8.10 -5.47
CA PRO A 38 16.14 -8.77 -6.53
C PRO A 38 16.03 -7.92 -7.80
N ASP A 39 15.99 -8.59 -8.96
CA ASP A 39 15.71 -7.93 -10.23
C ASP A 39 14.25 -7.43 -10.32
N VAL A 40 13.33 -8.10 -9.61
CA VAL A 40 11.89 -7.84 -9.68
C VAL A 40 11.26 -7.89 -8.28
N VAL A 41 10.38 -6.93 -8.00
CA VAL A 41 9.55 -6.92 -6.80
C VAL A 41 8.08 -7.04 -7.21
N ALA A 42 7.45 -8.15 -6.83
CA ALA A 42 6.01 -8.36 -7.00
C ALA A 42 5.27 -7.95 -5.72
N ILE A 43 4.19 -7.18 -5.85
CA ILE A 43 3.37 -6.71 -4.74
C ILE A 43 1.97 -7.29 -4.89
N GLU A 44 1.50 -8.01 -3.88
CA GLU A 44 0.10 -8.43 -3.79
C GLU A 44 -0.76 -7.21 -3.46
N LEU A 45 -1.75 -6.94 -4.31
CA LEU A 45 -2.70 -5.85 -4.13
C LEU A 45 -4.11 -6.37 -4.37
N ASP A 46 -5.04 -5.94 -3.51
CA ASP A 46 -6.46 -6.06 -3.82
C ASP A 46 -6.83 -5.17 -5.02
N SER A 47 -7.98 -5.49 -5.64
CA SER A 47 -8.45 -4.81 -6.85
C SER A 47 -8.65 -3.31 -6.66
N ASN A 48 -9.03 -2.87 -5.46
CA ASN A 48 -9.26 -1.47 -5.17
C ASN A 48 -7.93 -0.70 -5.13
N ARG A 49 -6.94 -1.20 -4.38
CA ARG A 49 -5.60 -0.62 -4.35
C ARG A 49 -4.94 -0.59 -5.73
N LEU A 50 -5.11 -1.65 -6.52
CA LEU A 50 -4.63 -1.70 -7.89
C LEU A 50 -5.30 -0.60 -8.75
N ALA A 51 -6.62 -0.47 -8.68
CA ALA A 51 -7.36 0.54 -9.42
C ALA A 51 -6.91 1.97 -9.05
N HIS A 52 -6.66 2.23 -7.76
CA HIS A 52 -6.14 3.51 -7.28
C HIS A 52 -4.74 3.81 -7.81
N LEU A 53 -3.84 2.82 -7.84
CA LEU A 53 -2.48 3.00 -8.37
C LEU A 53 -2.47 3.23 -9.89
N GLN A 54 -3.41 2.62 -10.62
CA GLN A 54 -3.52 2.79 -12.07
C GLN A 54 -4.21 4.08 -12.50
N ASN A 55 -5.16 4.58 -11.70
CA ASN A 55 -5.96 5.77 -12.01
C ASN A 55 -6.12 6.68 -10.78
N PRO A 56 -5.04 7.31 -10.29
CA PRO A 56 -5.09 8.11 -9.07
C PRO A 56 -6.10 9.25 -9.14
N GLU A 57 -6.24 9.91 -10.30
CA GLU A 57 -7.19 11.03 -10.49
C GLU A 57 -8.66 10.61 -10.36
N LYS A 58 -9.03 9.40 -10.83
CA LYS A 58 -10.41 8.91 -10.74
C LYS A 58 -10.82 8.61 -9.30
N PHE A 59 -9.87 8.20 -8.45
CA PHE A 59 -10.17 7.92 -7.05
C PHE A 59 -10.46 9.21 -6.29
N ASP A 60 -9.70 10.27 -6.54
CA ASP A 60 -9.96 11.59 -5.94
C ASP A 60 -11.35 12.09 -6.32
N ASP A 61 -11.75 11.96 -7.58
CA ASP A 61 -13.09 12.34 -8.05
C ASP A 61 -14.22 11.48 -7.43
N GLU A 62 -14.05 10.16 -7.32
CA GLU A 62 -15.03 9.29 -6.66
C GLU A 62 -15.14 9.57 -5.16
N ALA A 63 -14.02 9.79 -4.48
CA ALA A 63 -13.98 10.15 -3.07
C ALA A 63 -14.67 11.50 -2.83
N LEU A 64 -14.36 12.51 -3.64
CA LEU A 64 -15.02 13.82 -3.62
C LEU A 64 -16.52 13.70 -3.86
N THR A 65 -16.91 12.98 -4.91
CA THR A 65 -18.32 12.78 -5.28
C THR A 65 -19.09 12.05 -4.18
N LYS A 66 -18.49 11.04 -3.56
CA LYS A 66 -19.09 10.29 -2.45
C LYS A 66 -19.28 11.18 -1.23
N VAL A 67 -18.25 11.94 -0.85
CA VAL A 67 -18.34 12.86 0.30
C VAL A 67 -19.37 13.98 0.07
N MET A 68 -19.46 14.50 -1.16
CA MET A 68 -20.49 15.47 -1.53
C MET A 68 -21.90 14.86 -1.43
N LYS A 69 -22.09 13.63 -1.92
CA LYS A 69 -23.38 12.92 -1.80
C LYS A 69 -23.76 12.60 -0.35
N GLU A 70 -22.79 12.37 0.53
CA GLU A 70 -23.01 12.10 1.95
C GLU A 70 -23.13 13.38 2.79
N GLY A 71 -23.02 14.57 2.18
CA GLY A 71 -23.09 15.86 2.89
C GLY A 71 -21.91 16.13 3.84
N ARG A 72 -20.79 15.39 3.68
CA ARG A 72 -19.61 15.45 4.55
C ARG A 72 -18.51 16.37 4.02
N THR A 73 -18.87 17.38 3.23
CA THR A 73 -17.92 18.30 2.56
C THR A 73 -17.03 19.08 3.53
N SER A 74 -17.51 19.33 4.75
CA SER A 74 -16.72 19.99 5.80
C SER A 74 -15.48 19.18 6.22
N LEU A 75 -15.54 17.84 6.22
CA LEU A 75 -14.42 16.98 6.60
C LEU A 75 -13.26 17.01 5.59
N LEU A 76 -13.57 17.14 4.29
CA LEU A 76 -12.54 17.28 3.25
C LEU A 76 -11.82 18.63 3.30
N LEU A 77 -12.57 19.71 3.53
CA LEU A 77 -11.98 21.05 3.76
C LEU A 77 -10.97 21.03 4.92
N PHE A 78 -11.28 20.33 6.00
CA PHE A 78 -10.35 20.16 7.13
C PHE A 78 -9.07 19.38 6.76
N GLN A 79 -9.15 18.34 5.93
CA GLN A 79 -7.97 17.61 5.46
C GLN A 79 -7.10 18.42 4.51
N SER A 80 -7.68 19.32 3.69
CA SER A 80 -6.93 20.17 2.75
C SER A 80 -6.15 21.32 3.42
N LEU A 81 -6.39 21.58 4.70
CA LEU A 81 -5.73 22.63 5.48
C LEU A 81 -4.51 22.10 6.28
N LEU A 82 -4.21 20.81 6.17
CA LEU A 82 -3.09 20.11 6.82
C LEU A 82 -2.04 19.69 5.77
#